data_AF-A0A8X7BGR3-F1
#
_entry.id   AF-A0A8X7BGR3-F1
#
_cell.length_a   1.000
_cell.length_b   1.000
_cell.length_c   1.000
_cell.angle_alpha   90.00
_cell.angle_beta   90.00
_cell.angle_gamma   90.00
#
_symmetry.space_group_name_H-M   'P 1'
#
loop_
_entity.id
_entity.type
_entity.pdbx_description
1 polymer ?
#
loop_
_entity_poly.entity_id
_entity_poly.type
_entity_poly.pdbx_seq_one_letter_code
_entity_poly.pdbx_strand_id
1 'polypeptide(L)'
;MNKKYYLHINEETKVTPPSKISEDQNVLPQIVIENRFELREILSHYDSIFSKDKYEVGQLRVEPQRIIVKSDLPVHLRHYRTSPIQEKEIKGQVEKLLQAGLIKVPIQPQKL
;
A
#
# COMPACT_ATOMS: atom_id res chain seq x y z
N MET A 1 15.45 19.77 -35.13
CA MET A 1 15.24 18.32 -35.36
C MET A 1 14.59 17.71 -34.13
N ASN A 2 13.30 17.39 -34.19
CA ASN A 2 12.54 16.86 -33.05
C ASN A 2 12.44 15.33 -33.16
N LYS A 3 13.03 14.60 -32.20
CA LYS A 3 12.86 13.14 -32.11
C LYS A 3 11.70 12.85 -31.16
N LYS A 4 10.62 12.26 -31.69
CA LYS A 4 9.51 11.73 -30.89
C LYS A 4 9.87 10.32 -30.44
N TYR A 5 9.79 10.05 -29.14
CA TYR A 5 9.93 8.72 -28.57
C TYR A 5 8.53 8.18 -28.28
N TYR A 6 8.15 7.07 -28.90
CA TYR A 6 6.92 6.35 -28.59
C TYR A 6 7.26 5.23 -27.60
N LEU A 7 6.56 5.19 -26.46
CA LEU A 7 6.60 4.06 -25.54
C LEU A 7 5.59 3.02 -26.03
N HIS A 8 6.07 1.85 -26.46
CA HIS A 8 5.23 0.68 -26.68
C HIS A 8 5.07 -0.03 -25.34
N ILE A 9 3.84 -0.07 -24.82
CA ILE A 9 3.50 -0.86 -23.64
C ILE A 9 2.95 -2.18 -24.17
N ASN A 10 3.72 -3.26 -24.03
CA ASN A 10 3.19 -4.60 -24.26
C ASN A 10 2.37 -4.99 -23.02
N GLU A 11 1.06 -5.11 -23.21
CA GLU A 11 0.21 -5.84 -22.28
C GLU A 11 0.63 -7.33 -22.28
N GLU A 12 0.51 -7.98 -21.13
CA GLU A 12 0.84 -9.40 -20.85
C GLU A 12 2.25 -9.71 -20.33
N THR A 13 2.42 -9.55 -19.01
CA THR A 13 3.21 -10.53 -18.24
C THR A 13 2.30 -11.20 -17.21
N LYS A 14 1.91 -12.44 -17.54
CA LYS A 14 1.23 -13.36 -16.62
C LYS A 14 2.15 -13.59 -15.41
N VAL A 15 1.61 -13.38 -14.20
CA VAL A 15 2.32 -13.68 -12.95
C VAL A 15 2.41 -15.20 -12.80
N THR A 16 3.61 -15.76 -12.99
CA THR A 16 3.93 -17.15 -12.68
C THR A 16 4.18 -17.31 -11.16
N PRO A 17 3.65 -18.37 -10.51
CA PRO A 17 3.88 -18.64 -9.09
C PRO A 17 5.34 -19.13 -8.83
N PRO A 18 5.84 -19.05 -7.58
CA PRO A 18 7.26 -19.26 -7.30
C PRO A 18 7.62 -20.75 -7.36
N SER A 19 8.06 -21.22 -8.52
CA SER A 19 8.67 -22.54 -8.67
C SER A 19 10.18 -22.45 -8.44
N LYS A 20 10.62 -23.02 -7.31
CA LYS A 20 11.94 -23.56 -6.98
C LYS A 20 13.14 -22.82 -7.60
N ILE A 21 13.81 -22.01 -6.77
CA ILE A 21 15.13 -21.46 -7.06
C ILE A 21 16.12 -22.63 -7.07
N SER A 22 16.56 -23.03 -8.27
CA SER A 22 17.74 -23.86 -8.45
C SER A 22 18.97 -23.02 -8.16
N GLU A 23 19.80 -23.54 -7.26
CA GLU A 23 21.15 -23.08 -6.97
C GLU A 23 22.01 -23.14 -8.23
N ASP A 24 22.09 -22.06 -9.01
CA ASP A 24 23.36 -21.69 -9.63
C ASP A 24 23.36 -20.23 -10.11
N GLN A 25 24.53 -19.61 -9.93
CA GLN A 25 24.91 -18.24 -10.32
C GLN A 25 24.41 -17.09 -9.43
N ASN A 26 24.87 -17.16 -8.17
CA ASN A 26 25.25 -16.00 -7.37
C ASN A 26 26.25 -15.12 -8.16
N VAL A 27 25.77 -14.13 -8.90
CA VAL A 27 26.55 -12.90 -9.15
C VAL A 27 25.63 -11.71 -8.94
N LEU A 28 25.24 -11.49 -7.69
CA LEU A 28 25.04 -10.11 -7.23
C LEU A 28 26.41 -9.44 -7.41
N PRO A 29 26.53 -8.33 -8.18
CA PRO A 29 27.79 -7.65 -8.35
C PRO A 29 28.42 -7.39 -6.97
N GLN A 30 29.72 -7.57 -6.79
CA GLN A 30 30.39 -7.35 -5.50
C GLN A 30 30.10 -5.96 -4.89
N ILE A 31 29.80 -4.97 -5.74
CA ILE A 31 29.28 -3.63 -5.38
C ILE A 31 27.99 -3.72 -4.53
N VAL A 32 27.13 -4.72 -4.77
CA VAL A 32 25.88 -4.99 -4.03
C VAL A 32 26.14 -5.68 -2.68
N ILE A 33 27.35 -6.19 -2.44
CA ILE A 33 27.76 -6.83 -1.18
C ILE A 33 28.54 -5.85 -0.31
N GLU A 34 29.49 -5.10 -0.87
CA GLU A 34 30.30 -4.09 -0.15
C GLU A 34 29.42 -2.94 0.36
N ASN A 35 28.47 -2.46 -0.43
CA ASN A 35 27.61 -1.35 -0.02
C ASN A 35 26.49 -1.76 0.96
N ARG A 36 26.42 -3.03 1.39
CA ARG A 36 25.36 -3.47 2.32
C ARG A 36 25.50 -2.87 3.71
N PHE A 37 26.72 -2.63 4.15
CA PHE A 37 26.96 -2.03 5.46
C PHE A 37 26.48 -0.57 5.47
N GLU A 38 26.93 0.21 4.50
CA GLU A 38 26.54 1.61 4.31
C GLU A 38 25.03 1.75 4.11
N LEU A 39 24.40 0.87 3.33
CA LEU A 39 22.95 0.89 3.14
C LEU A 39 22.18 0.57 4.43
N ARG A 40 22.64 -0.40 5.23
CA ARG A 40 22.02 -0.70 6.53
C ARG A 40 22.18 0.46 7.50
N GLU A 41 23.33 1.11 7.49
CA GLU A 41 23.60 2.29 8.31
C GLU A 41 22.68 3.45 7.92
N ILE A 42 22.54 3.75 6.63
CA ILE A 42 21.64 4.80 6.13
C ILE A 42 20.17 4.48 6.47
N LEU A 43 19.71 3.24 6.23
CA LEU A 43 18.34 2.85 6.54
C LEU A 43 18.07 2.91 8.06
N SER A 44 19.03 2.52 8.89
CA SER A 44 18.93 2.64 10.34
C SER A 44 18.99 4.09 10.81
N HIS A 45 19.77 4.94 10.14
CA HIS A 45 19.90 6.35 10.49
C HIS A 45 18.62 7.14 10.18
N TYR A 46 17.97 6.80 9.07
CA TYR A 46 16.71 7.43 8.61
C TYR A 46 15.49 6.53 8.81
N ASP A 47 15.49 5.75 9.89
CA ASP A 47 14.45 4.75 10.19
C ASP A 47 13.03 5.33 10.23
N SER A 48 12.91 6.61 10.62
CA SER A 48 11.63 7.31 10.70
C SER A 48 11.12 7.85 9.35
N ILE A 49 11.96 7.84 8.31
CA ILE A 49 11.61 8.37 6.98
C ILE A 49 11.02 7.27 6.11
N PHE A 50 11.53 6.03 6.24
CA PHE A 50 11.13 4.90 5.41
C PHE A 50 10.17 3.98 6.16
N SER A 51 8.98 3.77 5.59
CA SER A 51 8.05 2.76 6.10
C SER A 51 8.63 1.35 5.91
N LYS A 52 8.63 0.55 6.97
CA LYS A 52 8.99 -0.88 6.96
C LYS A 52 7.78 -1.76 6.72
N ASP A 53 6.61 -1.29 7.16
CA ASP A 53 5.33 -1.93 6.95
C ASP A 53 4.41 -1.00 6.14
N LYS A 54 3.52 -1.59 5.34
CA LYS A 54 2.47 -0.89 4.60
C LYS A 54 1.46 -0.15 5.49
N TYR A 55 1.39 -0.46 6.78
CA TYR A 55 0.53 0.22 7.75
C TYR A 55 1.24 1.34 8.51
N GLU A 56 2.57 1.48 8.37
CA GLU A 56 3.33 2.60 8.91
C GLU A 56 3.15 3.83 8.02
N VAL A 57 2.01 4.50 8.19
CA VAL A 57 1.72 5.75 7.50
C VAL A 57 2.19 6.94 8.32
N GLY A 58 2.80 7.91 7.66
CA GLY A 58 3.16 9.18 8.30
C GLY A 58 1.91 9.99 8.67
N GLN A 59 2.00 10.76 9.76
CA GLN A 59 0.95 11.69 10.17
C GLN A 59 1.47 13.12 10.11
N LEU A 60 0.75 13.99 9.39
CA LEU A 60 1.00 15.43 9.46
C LEU A 60 0.21 16.03 10.64
N ARG A 61 0.88 16.79 11.51
CA ARG A 61 0.26 17.48 12.66
C ARG A 61 -0.49 18.75 12.26
N VAL A 62 -1.36 18.64 11.27
CA VAL A 62 -2.28 19.72 10.87
C VAL A 62 -3.58 19.64 11.67
N GLU A 63 -4.24 20.80 11.79
CA GLU A 63 -5.61 20.92 12.29
C GLU A 63 -6.55 19.88 11.62
N PRO A 64 -7.61 19.40 12.29
CA PRO A 64 -8.64 18.60 11.65
C PRO A 64 -9.10 19.16 10.29
N GLN A 65 -8.94 18.35 9.24
CA GLN A 65 -9.40 18.69 7.90
C GLN A 65 -10.94 18.69 7.86
N ARG A 66 -11.56 19.84 7.60
CA ARG A 66 -13.00 19.94 7.36
C ARG A 66 -13.31 19.73 5.88
N ILE A 67 -14.33 18.91 5.60
CA ILE A 67 -14.89 18.71 4.27
C ILE A 67 -16.14 19.58 4.16
N ILE A 68 -16.15 20.54 3.23
CA ILE A 68 -17.31 21.40 2.98
C ILE A 68 -18.23 20.69 1.99
N VAL A 69 -19.47 20.41 2.41
CA VAL A 69 -20.50 19.78 1.57
C VAL A 69 -21.43 20.82 0.96
N LYS A 70 -21.99 20.52 -0.22
CA LYS A 70 -22.98 21.38 -0.88
C LYS A 70 -24.41 21.17 -0.36
N SER A 71 -24.64 20.02 0.27
CA SER A 71 -25.94 19.59 0.77
C SER A 71 -25.71 18.77 2.03
N ASP A 72 -26.60 18.93 3.00
CA ASP A 72 -26.56 18.23 4.29
C ASP A 72 -27.33 16.90 4.25
N LEU A 73 -27.91 16.53 3.09
CA LEU A 73 -28.65 15.28 2.95
C LEU A 73 -27.68 14.08 2.82
N PRO A 74 -27.65 13.14 3.77
CA PRO A 74 -26.81 11.95 3.66
C PRO A 74 -27.34 11.01 2.56
N VAL A 75 -26.41 10.41 1.80
CA VAL A 75 -26.73 9.42 0.77
C VAL A 75 -26.37 8.03 1.28
N HIS A 76 -27.38 7.17 1.45
CA HIS A 76 -27.20 5.78 1.84
C HIS A 76 -27.20 4.89 0.60
N LEU A 77 -26.06 4.24 0.31
CA LEU A 77 -25.94 3.30 -0.79
C LEU A 77 -25.91 1.86 -0.27
N ARG A 78 -26.46 0.94 -1.07
CA ARG A 78 -26.39 -0.49 -0.78
C ARG A 78 -24.96 -0.99 -1.03
N HIS A 79 -24.45 -1.82 -0.13
CA HIS A 79 -23.17 -2.53 -0.33
C HIS A 79 -23.22 -3.41 -1.58
N TYR A 80 -22.09 -3.47 -2.29
CA TYR A 80 -21.94 -4.36 -3.44
C TYR A 80 -21.93 -5.83 -3.00
N ARG A 81 -22.34 -6.72 -3.91
CA ARG A 81 -22.17 -8.15 -3.71
C ARG A 81 -20.69 -8.51 -3.85
N THR A 82 -20.15 -9.20 -2.87
CA THR A 82 -18.78 -9.73 -2.88
C THR A 82 -18.81 -11.25 -2.92
N SER A 83 -17.84 -11.87 -3.60
CA SER A 83 -17.70 -13.33 -3.54
C SER A 83 -17.20 -13.75 -2.15
N PRO A 84 -17.41 -15.01 -1.71
CA PRO A 84 -16.94 -15.49 -0.41
C PRO A 84 -15.42 -15.34 -0.22
N ILE A 85 -14.64 -15.51 -1.30
CA ILE A 85 -13.18 -15.37 -1.28
C ILE A 85 -12.78 -13.90 -1.05
N GLN A 86 -13.41 -12.98 -1.79
CA GLN A 86 -13.16 -11.55 -1.63
C GLN A 86 -13.58 -11.06 -0.25
N GLU A 87 -14.72 -11.51 0.25
CA GLU A 87 -15.20 -11.11 1.58
C GLU A 87 -14.21 -11.51 2.68
N LYS A 88 -13.64 -12.72 2.60
CA LYS A 88 -12.61 -13.18 3.54
C LYS A 88 -11.35 -12.31 3.46
N GLU A 89 -10.90 -11.99 2.26
CA GLU A 89 -9.72 -11.14 2.06
C GLU A 89 -9.95 -9.72 2.59
N ILE A 90 -11.08 -9.10 2.21
CA ILE A 90 -11.48 -7.77 2.65
C ILE A 90 -11.54 -7.71 4.18
N LYS A 91 -12.16 -8.71 4.83
CA LYS A 91 -12.22 -8.80 6.29
C LYS A 91 -10.82 -8.81 6.91
N GLY A 92 -9.91 -9.62 6.39
CA GLY A 92 -8.52 -9.68 6.88
C GLY A 92 -7.75 -8.37 6.67
N GLN A 93 -8.01 -7.64 5.59
CA GLN A 93 -7.40 -6.32 5.37
C GLN A 93 -7.99 -5.25 6.30
N VAL A 94 -9.32 -5.25 6.48
CA VAL A 94 -10.04 -4.33 7.38
C VAL A 94 -9.56 -4.50 8.82
N GLU A 95 -9.38 -5.74 9.30
CA GLU A 95 -8.87 -6.02 10.64
C GLU A 95 -7.48 -5.42 10.87
N LYS A 96 -6.56 -5.57 9.90
CA LYS A 96 -5.23 -4.97 9.98
C LYS A 96 -5.27 -3.44 10.01
N LEU A 97 -6.17 -2.82 9.23
CA LEU A 97 -6.35 -1.37 9.25
C LEU A 97 -6.94 -0.87 10.58
N LEU A 98 -7.85 -1.65 11.19
CA LEU A 98 -8.39 -1.36 12.52
C LEU A 98 -7.31 -1.45 13.59
N GLN A 99 -6.49 -2.51 13.56
CA GLN A 99 -5.37 -2.70 14.49
C GLN A 99 -4.34 -1.57 14.35
N ALA A 100 -4.05 -1.13 13.12
CA ALA A 100 -3.17 0.00 12.85
C ALA A 100 -3.78 1.38 13.17
N GLY A 101 -5.06 1.45 13.53
CA GLY A 101 -5.75 2.70 13.87
C GLY A 101 -6.02 3.63 12.67
N LEU A 102 -5.86 3.12 11.44
CA LEU A 102 -6.07 3.89 10.20
C LEU A 102 -7.54 4.08 9.86
N ILE A 103 -8.39 3.15 10.31
CA ILE A 103 -9.83 3.24 10.21
C ILE A 103 -10.47 3.01 11.58
N LYS A 104 -11.72 3.43 11.72
CA LYS A 104 -12.51 3.23 12.94
C LYS A 104 -13.85 2.61 12.59
N VAL A 105 -14.39 1.80 13.51
CA VAL A 105 -15.77 1.34 13.39
C VAL A 105 -16.67 2.57 13.49
N PRO A 106 -17.61 2.78 12.54
CA PRO A 106 -18.50 3.93 12.60
C PRO A 106 -19.36 3.87 13.86
N ILE A 107 -19.52 5.01 14.52
CA ILE A 107 -20.55 5.22 15.54
C ILE A 107 -21.87 5.24 14.77
N GLN A 108 -22.77 4.28 15.06
CA GLN A 108 -24.04 4.19 14.34
C GLN A 108 -24.80 5.52 14.46
N PRO A 109 -25.36 6.05 13.36
CA PRO A 109 -26.17 7.27 13.44
C PRO A 109 -27.38 6.99 14.34
N GLN A 110 -27.62 7.89 15.29
CA GLN A 110 -28.86 7.86 16.09
C GLN A 110 -30.02 8.00 15.11
N LYS A 111 -30.93 7.02 15.10
CA LYS A 111 -32.19 7.14 14.39
C LYS A 111 -32.91 8.37 14.95
N LEU A 112 -33.12 9.37 14.09
CA LEU A 112 -34.06 10.47 14.34
C LEU A 112 -35.47 9.91 14.52
#